data_AF-A0A353PX90-F1
#
_entry.id   AF-A0A353PX90-F1
#
_cell.length_a   1.000
_cell.length_b   1.000
_cell.length_c   1.000
_cell.angle_alpha   90.00
_cell.angle_beta   90.00
_cell.angle_gamma   90.00
#
_symmetry.space_group_name_H-M   'P 1'
#
loop_
_entity.id
_entity.type
_entity.pdbx_description
1 polymer ?
#
loop_
_entity_poly.entity_id
_entity_poly.type
_entity_poly.pdbx_seq_one_letter_code
_entity_poly.pdbx_strand_id
1 'polypeptide(L)' 'MKKIYSKIESINGSVITVRAKDIKYGELAEIQTSFGASLAEVNKIDGDLVSLQV' A
#
# COMPACT_ATOMS: atom_id res chain seq x y z
N MET A 1 11.67 -5.07 10.72
CA MET A 1 11.62 -5.97 9.55
C MET A 1 10.75 -5.31 8.49
N LYS A 2 11.18 -5.28 7.21
CA LYS A 2 10.36 -4.79 6.09
C LYS A 2 9.32 -5.87 5.76
N LYS A 3 8.03 -5.57 5.86
CA LYS A 3 6.95 -6.47 5.40
C LYS A 3 6.73 -6.22 3.90
N ILE A 4 6.76 -7.26 3.08
CA ILE A 4 6.52 -7.16 1.63
C ILE A 4 5.17 -7.80 1.31
N TYR A 5 4.29 -7.01 0.69
CA TYR A 5 2.98 -7.46 0.23
C TYR A 5 2.94 -7.36 -1.29
N SER A 6 2.88 -8.51 -1.97
CA SER A 6 2.89 -8.57 -3.45
C SER A 6 1.50 -8.72 -4.06
N LYS A 7 0.48 -9.00 -3.24
CA LYS A 7 -0.90 -9.16 -3.71
C LYS A 7 -1.64 -7.83 -3.63
N ILE A 8 -1.98 -7.29 -4.79
CA ILE A 8 -2.85 -6.12 -4.93
C ILE A 8 -4.30 -6.61 -5.00
N GLU A 9 -5.17 -6.04 -4.17
CA GLU A 9 -6.61 -6.34 -4.19
C GLU A 9 -7.33 -5.46 -5.22
N SER A 10 -6.93 -4.18 -5.35
CA SER A 10 -7.41 -3.29 -6.42
C SER A 10 -6.50 -2.09 -6.66
N ILE A 11 -6.62 -1.48 -7.85
CA ILE A 11 -6.02 -0.20 -8.21
C ILE A 11 -7.12 0.70 -8.77
N ASN A 12 -7.33 1.87 -8.16
CA ASN A 12 -8.31 2.86 -8.57
C ASN A 12 -7.62 4.22 -8.70
N GLY A 13 -7.27 4.61 -9.94
CA GLY A 13 -6.45 5.81 -10.17
C GLY A 13 -5.07 5.67 -9.51
N SER A 14 -4.72 6.60 -8.62
CA SER A 14 -3.48 6.57 -7.83
C SER A 14 -3.61 5.84 -6.49
N VAL A 15 -4.76 5.22 -6.19
CA VAL A 15 -4.99 4.48 -4.95
C VAL A 15 -4.80 2.98 -5.18
N ILE A 16 -3.91 2.36 -4.40
CA ILE A 16 -3.68 0.91 -4.40
C ILE A 16 -4.22 0.33 -3.10
N THR A 17 -5.03 -0.72 -3.17
CA THR A 17 -5.52 -1.44 -1.99
C THR A 17 -4.83 -2.79 -1.86
N VAL A 18 -4.28 -3.07 -0.68
CA VAL A 18 -3.61 -4.32 -0.33
C VAL A 18 -4.19 -4.89 0.96
N ARG A 19 -3.95 -6.18 1.20
CA ARG A 19 -4.27 -6.81 2.48
C ARG A 19 -3.02 -6.87 3.37
N ALA A 20 -3.01 -6.13 4.46
CA ALA A 20 -1.85 -5.96 5.33
C ALA A 20 -2.26 -5.86 6.81
N LYS A 21 -1.41 -6.35 7.71
CA LYS A 21 -1.63 -6.33 9.16
C LYS A 21 -0.57 -5.50 9.87
N ASP A 22 -0.97 -4.92 11.00
CA ASP A 22 -0.15 -4.04 11.84
C ASP A 22 0.41 -2.83 11.08
N ILE A 23 -0.42 -2.21 10.25
CA ILE A 23 -0.10 -1.00 9.49
C ILE A 23 -0.72 0.22 10.18
N LYS A 24 -0.02 1.34 10.19
CA LYS A 24 -0.53 2.59 10.75
C LYS A 24 -1.02 3.54 9.66
N TYR A 25 -2.04 4.33 10.00
CA TYR A 25 -2.45 5.46 9.18
C TYR A 25 -1.28 6.47 9.06
N GLY A 26 -1.04 6.99 7.85
CA GLY A 26 0.10 7.86 7.55
C GLY A 26 1.45 7.15 7.43
N GLU A 27 1.48 5.81 7.50
CA GLU A 27 2.70 5.04 7.26
C GLU A 27 3.12 5.15 5.79
N LEU A 28 4.42 5.35 5.56
CA LEU A 28 4.98 5.40 4.21
C LEU A 28 5.30 3.98 3.73
N ALA A 29 4.94 3.71 2.48
CA ALA A 29 5.24 2.49 1.77
C ALA A 29 6.07 2.79 0.52
N GLU A 30 6.85 1.80 0.10
CA GLU A 30 7.55 1.79 -1.19
C GLU A 30 6.86 0.78 -2.10
N ILE A 31 6.48 1.20 -3.29
CA ILE A 31 5.86 0.35 -4.32
C ILE A 31 6.91 0.10 -5.39
N GLN A 32 7.23 -1.17 -5.61
CA GLN A 32 8.12 -1.58 -6.69
C GLN A 32 7.32 -2.11 -7.88
N THR A 33 7.62 -1.57 -9.06
CA THR A 33 7.05 -2.00 -10.33
C THR A 33 8.18 -2.31 -11.32
N SER A 34 7.83 -2.88 -12.48
CA SER A 34 8.78 -3.04 -13.60
C SER A 34 9.34 -1.71 -14.13
N PHE A 35 8.67 -0.59 -13.85
CA PHE A 35 9.07 0.74 -14.30
C PHE A 35 9.91 1.50 -13.28
N GLY A 36 10.00 1.01 -12.03
CA GLY A 36 10.74 1.67 -10.96
C GLY A 36 10.01 1.62 -9.61
N ALA A 37 10.59 2.31 -8.63
CA ALA A 37 10.04 2.45 -7.29
C ALA A 37 9.30 3.79 -7.12
N SER A 38 8.18 3.76 -6.40
CA SER A 38 7.39 4.92 -6.00
C SER A 38 7.16 4.91 -4.49
N LEU A 39 6.93 6.08 -3.89
CA LEU A 39 6.47 6.19 -2.51
C LEU A 39 4.96 6.29 -2.47
N ALA A 40 4.37 5.82 -1.39
CA ALA A 40 2.96 5.98 -1.11
C ALA A 40 2.72 6.17 0.39
N GLU A 41 1.58 6.76 0.73
CA GLU A 41 1.13 6.94 2.11
C GLU A 41 -0.14 6.15 2.36
N VAL A 42 -0.23 5.50 3.53
CA VAL A 42 -1.45 4.86 3.99
C VAL A 42 -2.50 5.92 4.31
N ASN A 43 -3.50 6.07 3.43
CA ASN A 43 -4.54 7.08 3.55
C ASN A 43 -5.89 6.53 4.04
N LYS A 44 -6.04 5.19 4.15
CA LYS A 44 -7.23 4.53 4.71
C LYS A 44 -6.89 3.12 5.20
N ILE A 45 -7.51 2.72 6.31
CA ILE A 45 -7.45 1.37 6.87
C ILE A 45 -8.87 0.90 7.18
N ASP A 46 -9.23 -0.30 6.71
CA ASP A 46 -10.49 -0.99 6.97
C ASP A 46 -10.21 -2.45 7.30
N GLY A 47 -10.08 -2.76 8.60
CA GLY A 47 -9.64 -4.08 9.06
C GLY A 47 -8.22 -4.41 8.56
N ASP A 48 -8.10 -5.43 7.73
CA ASP A 48 -6.84 -5.80 7.07
C ASP A 48 -6.69 -5.23 5.65
N LEU A 49 -7.69 -4.49 5.16
CA LEU A 49 -7.58 -3.76 3.90
C LEU A 49 -6.95 -2.39 4.14
N VAL A 50 -5.88 -2.12 3.41
CA VAL A 50 -5.10 -0.89 3.51
C VAL A 50 -5.05 -0.23 2.16
N SER A 51 -5.43 1.04 2.09
CA SER A 51 -5.30 1.86 0.88
C SER A 51 -4.06 2.75 0.97
N LEU A 52 -3.31 2.76 -0.13
CA LEU A 52 -2.07 3.48 -0.33
C LEU A 52 -2.28 4.51 -1.44
N GLN A 53 -2.00 5.78 -1.15
CA GLN A 53 -1.98 6.86 -2.13
C GLN A 53 -0.54 7.02 -2.64
N VAL A 54 -0.33 6.79 -3.94
CA VAL A 54 0.95 7.03 -4.63
C VAL A 54 1.13 8.50 -4.96
#